data_AF-A0A8S2SS65-F1
#
_entry.id   AF-A0A8S2SS65-F1
#
_cell.length_a   1.000
_cell.length_b   1.000
_cell.length_c   1.000
_cell.angle_alpha   90.00
_cell.angle_beta   90.00
_cell.angle_gamma   90.00
#
_symmetry.space_group_name_H-M   'P 1'
#
loop_
_entity.id
_entity.type
_entity.pdbx_description
1 polymer ?
#
loop_
_entity_poly.entity_id
_entity_poly.type
_entity_poly.pdbx_seq_one_letter_code
_entity_poly.pdbx_strand_id
1 'polypeptide(L)'
;LQTYVVSPDKEFGAQTIQAIGRCASTIPEVTEACLNGLVTLMSKKDETIVAESVVIIKKLLQINPSQYSDIIKHIVRMVDKVTAPAARASIL
;
A
#
# COMPACT_ATOMS: atom_id res chain seq x y z
N LEU A 1 0.87 2.39 -20.43
CA LEU A 1 1.05 2.15 -18.98
C LEU A 1 -0.12 1.41 -18.30
N GLN A 2 -1.31 1.34 -18.92
CA GLN A 2 -2.45 0.54 -18.41
C GLN A 2 -2.37 -0.98 -18.69
N THR A 3 -1.42 -1.46 -19.49
CA THR A 3 -1.41 -2.84 -19.99
C THR A 3 -0.69 -3.84 -19.09
N TYR A 4 0.20 -3.39 -18.19
CA TYR A 4 1.04 -4.28 -17.36
C TYR A 4 0.47 -4.62 -15.97
N VAL A 5 -0.65 -3.99 -15.57
CA VAL A 5 -1.32 -4.19 -14.27
C VAL A 5 -2.48 -5.21 -14.39
N VAL A 6 -2.51 -5.97 -15.49
CA VAL A 6 -3.49 -7.04 -15.76
C VAL A 6 -2.76 -8.37 -16.04
N SER A 7 -1.55 -8.54 -15.50
CA SER A 7 -0.85 -9.81 -15.55
C SER A 7 -1.61 -10.82 -14.67
N PRO A 8 -1.88 -12.06 -15.14
CA PRO A 8 -2.57 -13.10 -14.36
C PRO A 8 -1.76 -13.60 -13.16
N ASP A 9 -0.52 -13.13 -13.04
CA ASP A 9 0.44 -13.51 -12.03
C ASP A 9 0.35 -12.59 -10.81
N LYS A 10 -0.42 -13.03 -9.81
CA LYS A 10 -0.65 -12.29 -8.56
C LYS A 10 0.65 -12.09 -7.77
N GLU A 11 1.60 -13.02 -7.89
CA GLU A 11 2.92 -12.91 -7.29
C GLU A 11 3.74 -11.78 -7.91
N PHE A 12 3.68 -11.60 -9.24
CA PHE A 12 4.31 -10.45 -9.90
C PHE A 12 3.74 -9.11 -9.40
N GLY A 13 2.42 -9.02 -9.23
CA GLY A 13 1.76 -7.84 -8.67
C GLY A 13 2.22 -7.54 -7.24
N ALA A 14 2.32 -8.57 -6.39
CA ALA A 14 2.82 -8.45 -5.02
C ALA A 14 4.29 -8.03 -4.97
N GLN A 15 5.15 -8.65 -5.79
CA GLN A 15 6.57 -8.29 -5.87
C GLN A 15 6.79 -6.85 -6.36
N THR A 16 5.95 -6.38 -7.29
CA THR A 16 5.97 -4.98 -7.75
C THR A 16 5.65 -4.02 -6.61
N ILE A 17 4.63 -4.32 -5.80
CA ILE A 17 4.25 -3.52 -4.63
C ILE A 17 5.38 -3.50 -3.60
N GLN A 18 6.03 -4.64 -3.37
CA GLN A 18 7.20 -4.75 -2.49
C GLN A 18 8.39 -3.91 -2.99
N ALA A 19 8.64 -3.86 -4.30
CA ALA A 19 9.67 -3.01 -4.88
C ALA A 19 9.36 -1.51 -4.68
N ILE A 20 8.11 -1.10 -4.91
CA ILE A 20 7.63 0.27 -4.64
C ILE A 20 7.86 0.63 -3.17
N GLY A 21 7.51 -0.27 -2.25
CA GLY A 21 7.72 -0.08 -0.82
C GLY A 21 9.18 0.13 -0.43
N ARG A 22 10.11 -0.60 -1.06
CA ARG A 22 11.55 -0.42 -0.83
C ARG A 22 12.05 0.92 -1.36
N CYS A 23 11.62 1.32 -2.55
CA CYS A 23 11.96 2.62 -3.12
C CYS A 23 11.47 3.75 -2.22
N ALA A 24 10.22 3.69 -1.77
CA ALA A 24 9.65 4.67 -0.85
C ALA A 24 10.36 4.68 0.51
N SER A 25 10.83 3.53 1.02
CA SER A 25 11.57 3.49 2.30
C SER A 25 12.97 4.08 2.20
N THR A 26 13.55 4.11 0.99
CA THR A 26 14.95 4.52 0.75
C THR A 26 15.04 5.96 0.25
N ILE A 27 14.05 6.39 -0.53
CA ILE A 27 14.03 7.67 -1.23
C ILE A 27 12.86 8.51 -0.67
N PRO A 28 13.12 9.46 0.24
CA PRO A 28 12.05 10.26 0.87
C PRO A 28 11.24 11.07 -0.15
N GLU A 29 11.88 11.56 -1.23
CA GLU A 29 11.24 12.36 -2.27
C GLU A 29 10.13 11.63 -3.04
N VAL A 30 10.20 10.30 -3.14
CA VAL A 30 9.18 9.50 -3.84
C VAL A 30 8.18 8.85 -2.87
N THR A 31 8.40 8.99 -1.55
CA THR A 31 7.59 8.33 -0.52
C THR A 31 6.12 8.71 -0.63
N GLU A 32 5.83 10.01 -0.78
CA GLU A 32 4.47 10.51 -0.89
C GLU A 32 3.76 10.04 -2.17
N ALA A 33 4.47 10.07 -3.30
CA ALA A 33 3.95 9.58 -4.59
C ALA A 33 3.66 8.07 -4.54
N CYS A 34 4.56 7.28 -3.93
CA CYS A 34 4.37 5.86 -3.71
C CYS A 34 3.19 5.57 -2.79
N LEU A 35 3.04 6.31 -1.68
CA LEU A 35 1.90 6.15 -0.77
C LEU A 35 0.56 6.40 -1.48
N ASN A 36 0.45 7.47 -2.27
CA ASN A 36 -0.75 7.75 -3.06
C ASN A 36 -1.07 6.62 -4.08
N GLY A 37 -0.04 6.10 -4.73
CA GLY A 37 -0.17 4.94 -5.63
C GLY A 37 -0.67 3.70 -4.90
N LEU A 38 -0.08 3.36 -3.76
CA LEU A 38 -0.45 2.21 -2.93
C LEU A 38 -1.88 2.33 -2.40
N VAL A 39 -2.30 3.53 -1.99
CA VAL A 39 -3.68 3.80 -1.54
C VAL A 39 -4.69 3.53 -2.67
N THR A 40 -4.33 3.87 -3.91
CA THR A 40 -5.19 3.57 -5.07
C THR A 40 -5.32 2.06 -5.30
N LEU A 41 -4.28 1.28 -4.99
CA LEU A 41 -4.32 -0.18 -5.10
C LEU A 41 -5.23 -0.83 -4.05
N MET A 42 -5.46 -0.17 -2.90
CA MET A 42 -6.40 -0.66 -1.88
C MET A 42 -7.86 -0.68 -2.36
N SER A 43 -8.19 0.07 -3.41
CA SER A 43 -9.54 0.07 -4.02
C SER A 43 -9.73 -1.02 -5.09
N LYS A 44 -8.74 -1.89 -5.32
CA LYS A 44 -8.82 -2.98 -6.30
C LYS A 44 -9.60 -4.17 -5.73
N LYS A 45 -10.20 -4.98 -6.61
CA LYS A 45 -10.94 -6.19 -6.23
C LYS A 45 -10.04 -7.37 -5.85
N ASP A 46 -8.74 -7.31 -6.16
CA ASP A 46 -7.82 -8.40 -5.86
C ASP A 46 -7.30 -8.31 -4.42
N GLU A 47 -7.69 -9.26 -3.59
CA GLU A 47 -7.35 -9.29 -2.16
C GLU A 47 -5.85 -9.40 -1.90
N THR A 48 -5.08 -10.03 -2.80
CA THR A 48 -3.62 -10.18 -2.66
C THR A 48 -2.94 -8.82 -2.82
N ILE A 49 -3.36 -8.09 -3.85
CA ILE A 49 -2.89 -6.73 -4.13
C ILE A 49 -3.24 -5.77 -2.99
N VAL A 50 -4.47 -5.87 -2.48
CA VAL A 50 -4.93 -5.04 -1.36
C VAL A 50 -4.13 -5.35 -0.10
N ALA A 51 -3.96 -6.63 0.25
CA ALA A 51 -3.23 -7.05 1.44
C ALA A 51 -1.76 -6.58 1.40
N GLU A 52 -1.07 -6.80 0.29
CA GLU A 52 0.32 -6.40 0.13
C GLU A 52 0.49 -4.87 0.20
N SER A 53 -0.44 -4.13 -0.41
CA SER A 53 -0.43 -2.66 -0.35
C SER A 53 -0.58 -2.16 1.08
N VAL A 54 -1.47 -2.75 1.88
CA VAL A 54 -1.67 -2.40 3.30
C VAL A 54 -0.39 -2.65 4.12
N VAL A 55 0.26 -3.80 3.91
CA VAL A 55 1.51 -4.15 4.63
C VAL A 55 2.61 -3.14 4.33
N ILE A 56 2.82 -2.79 3.05
CA ILE A 56 3.83 -1.81 2.66
C ILE A 56 3.50 -0.42 3.18
N ILE A 57 2.24 0.01 3.08
CA ILE A 57 1.80 1.28 3.62
C ILE A 57 2.10 1.34 5.12
N LYS A 58 1.71 0.32 5.90
CA LYS A 58 2.00 0.26 7.35
C LYS A 58 3.50 0.41 7.62
N LYS A 59 4.33 -0.30 6.86
CA LYS A 59 5.79 -0.26 6.99
C LYS A 59 6.36 1.13 6.72
N LEU A 60 5.90 1.80 5.67
CA LEU A 60 6.33 3.17 5.32
C LEU A 60 5.93 4.18 6.40
N LEU A 61 4.71 4.05 6.95
CA LEU A 61 4.22 4.92 8.01
C LEU A 61 5.00 4.75 9.33
N GLN A 62 5.52 3.55 9.61
CA GLN A 62 6.34 3.28 10.79
C GLN A 62 7.75 3.90 10.73
N ILE A 63 8.24 4.26 9.53
CA ILE A 63 9.59 4.85 9.38
C ILE A 63 9.62 6.29 9.91
N ASN A 64 8.55 7.08 9.68
CA ASN A 64 8.46 8.48 10.13
C ASN A 64 7.02 8.88 10.49
N PRO A 65 6.48 8.43 11.64
CA PRO A 65 5.09 8.65 12.01
C PRO A 65 4.73 10.14 12.17
N SER A 66 5.69 10.96 12.61
CA SER A 66 5.49 12.41 12.81
C SER A 66 5.35 13.19 11.51
N GLN A 67 6.01 12.75 10.44
CA GLN A 67 6.03 13.45 9.15
C GLN A 67 4.78 13.15 8.31
N TYR A 68 4.18 11.97 8.48
CA TYR A 68 3.10 11.50 7.63
C TYR A 68 1.73 11.45 8.31
N SER A 69 1.55 12.14 9.44
CA SER A 69 0.34 12.09 10.28
C SER A 69 -0.99 12.29 9.51
N ASP A 70 -1.04 13.22 8.55
CA ASP A 70 -2.26 13.46 7.75
C ASP A 70 -2.54 12.36 6.72
N ILE A 71 -1.49 11.79 6.12
CA ILE A 71 -1.59 10.64 5.23
C ILE A 71 -2.02 9.40 6.01
N ILE A 72 -1.47 9.19 7.22
CA ILE A 72 -1.87 8.13 8.15
C ILE A 72 -3.37 8.23 8.46
N LYS A 73 -3.87 9.42 8.82
CA LYS A 73 -5.31 9.62 9.10
C LYS A 73 -6.18 9.29 7.89
N HIS A 74 -5.74 9.65 6.69
CA HIS A 74 -6.47 9.35 5.46
C HIS A 74 -6.53 7.82 5.22
N ILE A 75 -5.40 7.13 5.39
CA ILE A 75 -5.29 5.69 5.19
C ILE A 75 -6.11 4.92 6.24
N VAL A 76 -6.04 5.29 7.52
CA VAL A 76 -6.82 4.68 8.60
C VAL A 76 -8.33 4.76 8.32
N ARG A 77 -8.81 5.91 7.83
CA ARG A 77 -10.21 6.07 7.41
C ARG A 77 -10.60 5.20 6.22
N MET A 78 -9.65 4.87 5.35
CA MET A 78 -9.89 4.03 4.18
C MET A 78 -9.83 2.54 4.53
N VAL A 79 -8.91 2.16 5.43
CA VAL A 79 -8.81 0.82 6.04
C VAL A 79 -10.11 0.43 6.76
N ASP A 80 -10.76 1.36 7.46
CA ASP A 80 -12.03 1.10 8.14
C ASP A 80 -13.14 0.66 7.15
N LYS A 81 -13.00 1.07 5.88
CA LYS A 81 -13.89 0.67 4.78
C LYS A 81 -13.43 -0.58 4.04
N VAL A 82 -12.22 -1.09 4.29
CA VAL A 82 -11.72 -2.33 3.69
C VAL A 82 -12.38 -3.50 4.43
N THR A 83 -13.35 -4.13 3.78
CA THR A 83 -14.08 -5.30 4.28
C THR A 83 -13.23 -6.58 4.36
N ALA A 84 -12.07 -6.60 3.69
CA ALA A 84 -11.17 -7.74 3.63
C ALA A 84 -10.61 -8.12 5.03
N PRO A 85 -10.92 -9.31 5.57
CA PRO A 85 -10.48 -9.74 6.90
C PRO A 85 -8.95 -9.76 7.07
N ALA A 86 -8.21 -10.05 6.00
CA ALA A 86 -6.74 -10.10 6.00
C ALA A 86 -6.09 -8.72 6.24
N ALA A 87 -6.73 -7.64 5.76
CA ALA A 87 -6.27 -6.27 6.00
C ALA A 87 -6.48 -5.86 7.47
N ARG A 88 -7.54 -6.36 8.12
CA ARG A 88 -7.82 -6.12 9.55
C ARG A 88 -6.85 -6.86 10.47
N ALA A 89 -6.45 -8.09 10.11
CA ALA A 89 -5.52 -8.88 10.91
C ALA A 89 -4.10 -8.29 10.97
N SER A 90 -3.68 -7.53 9.95
CA SER A 90 -2.33 -6.93 9.90
C SER A 90 -2.18 -5.66 10.74
N ILE A 91 -3.25 -5.17 11.39
CA ILE A 91 -3.24 -3.92 12.18
C ILE A 91 -3.15 -4.21 13.70
N LEU A 92 -3.53 -5.42 14.14
CA LEU A 92 -3.33 -5.88 15.53
C LEU A 92 -1.87 -6.31 15.78
#